data_AF-A0A359CNB5-F1
#
_entry.id   AF-A0A359CNB5-F1
#
_cell.length_a   1.000
_cell.length_b   1.000
_cell.length_c   1.000
_cell.angle_alpha   90.00
_cell.angle_beta   90.00
_cell.angle_gamma   90.00
#
_symmetry.space_group_name_H-M   'P 1'
#
loop_
_entity.id
_entity.type
_entity.pdbx_description
1 polymer ?
#
loop_
_entity_poly.entity_id
_entity_poly.type
_entity_poly.pdbx_seq_one_letter_code
_entity_poly.pdbx_strand_id
1 'polypeptide(L)'
;MKKENYLGVDVCAIDMEKALSEIDVIIKNRKPSFLVAINPEKIMKAQKDEKLKELINSADLQIPDGIGIVYASKFKKGDIKKRVTGIDLMQNICDMSAKKGYKVFLLGAKPG
;
A
#
# COMPACT_ATOMS: atom_id res chain seq x y z
N MET A 1 -9.72 -5.36 7.86
CA MET A 1 -8.48 -5.97 7.32
C MET A 1 -7.48 -6.11 8.46
N LYS A 2 -6.73 -7.22 8.54
CA LYS A 2 -5.71 -7.39 9.59
C LYS A 2 -4.50 -6.50 9.28
N LYS A 3 -4.00 -5.80 10.29
CA LYS A 3 -2.80 -4.96 10.22
C LYS A 3 -1.74 -5.50 11.16
N GLU A 4 -0.49 -5.34 10.78
CA GLU A 4 0.69 -5.62 11.60
C GLU A 4 1.46 -4.32 11.84
N ASN A 5 1.90 -4.11 13.07
CA ASN A 5 2.62 -2.90 13.45
C ASN A 5 4.14 -3.14 13.49
N TYR A 6 4.88 -2.21 12.89
CA TYR A 6 6.34 -2.20 12.84
C TYR A 6 6.85 -0.82 13.26
N LEU A 7 7.42 -0.74 14.46
CA LEU A 7 7.96 0.52 15.01
C LEU A 7 6.92 1.67 14.95
N GLY A 8 5.67 1.38 15.28
CA GLY A 8 4.59 2.36 15.25
C GLY A 8 4.01 2.64 13.85
N VAL A 9 4.43 1.92 12.80
CA VAL A 9 3.85 2.00 11.45
C VAL A 9 3.00 0.77 11.16
N ASP A 10 1.75 0.97 10.80
CA ASP A 10 0.84 -0.10 10.43
C ASP A 10 1.02 -0.54 8.98
N VAL A 11 0.96 -1.85 8.75
CA VAL A 11 1.02 -2.48 7.43
C VAL A 11 -0.07 -3.53 7.30
N CYS A 12 -0.83 -3.49 6.21
CA CYS A 12 -1.90 -4.45 5.96
C CYS A 12 -1.35 -5.84 5.59
N ALA A 13 -1.88 -6.87 6.21
CA ALA A 13 -1.66 -8.27 5.80
C ALA A 13 -2.53 -8.57 4.56
N ILE A 14 -2.02 -8.19 3.40
CA ILE A 14 -2.71 -8.26 2.11
C ILE A 14 -1.76 -8.72 1.00
N ASP A 15 -2.30 -9.43 0.01
CA ASP A 15 -1.60 -9.77 -1.22
C ASP A 15 -2.13 -8.94 -2.41
N MET A 16 -1.54 -9.15 -3.59
CA MET A 16 -1.87 -8.37 -4.79
C MET A 16 -3.34 -8.52 -5.20
N GLU A 17 -3.86 -9.75 -5.19
CA GLU A 17 -5.23 -10.03 -5.61
C GLU A 17 -6.23 -9.32 -4.70
N LYS A 18 -6.05 -9.46 -3.38
CA LYS A 18 -6.92 -8.80 -2.41
C LYS A 18 -6.77 -7.29 -2.48
N ALA A 19 -5.56 -6.75 -2.68
CA ALA A 19 -5.37 -5.30 -2.86
C ALA A 19 -6.16 -4.75 -4.05
N LEU A 20 -6.14 -5.44 -5.19
CA LEU A 20 -6.91 -5.05 -6.37
C LEU A 20 -8.43 -5.16 -6.14
N SER A 21 -8.88 -6.21 -5.44
CA SER A 21 -10.29 -6.36 -5.09
C SER A 21 -10.78 -5.23 -4.18
N GLU A 22 -10.01 -4.84 -3.17
CA GLU A 22 -10.35 -3.75 -2.26
C GLU A 22 -10.39 -2.40 -3.01
N ILE A 23 -9.43 -2.16 -3.90
CA ILE A 23 -9.41 -0.95 -4.74
C ILE A 23 -10.63 -0.91 -5.67
N ASP A 24 -11.03 -2.03 -6.25
CA ASP A 24 -12.25 -2.11 -7.07
C ASP A 24 -13.51 -1.72 -6.27
N VAL A 25 -13.61 -2.20 -5.02
CA VAL A 25 -14.71 -1.86 -4.11
C VAL A 25 -14.68 -0.37 -3.74
N ILE A 26 -13.50 0.18 -3.43
CA ILE A 26 -13.32 1.61 -3.13
C ILE A 26 -13.81 2.48 -4.29
N ILE A 27 -13.40 2.15 -5.53
CA ILE A 27 -13.78 2.89 -6.74
C ILE A 27 -15.30 2.82 -6.96
N LYS A 28 -15.89 1.62 -6.87
CA LYS A 28 -17.34 1.43 -7.04
C LYS A 28 -18.17 2.22 -6.02
N ASN A 29 -17.69 2.27 -4.78
CA ASN A 29 -18.34 3.01 -3.71
C ASN A 29 -18.06 4.52 -3.77
N ARG A 30 -17.26 4.99 -4.73
CA ARG A 30 -16.83 6.39 -4.87
C ARG A 30 -16.25 6.96 -3.57
N LYS A 31 -15.57 6.11 -2.80
CA LYS A 31 -14.98 6.51 -1.52
C LYS A 31 -13.60 7.14 -1.81
N PRO A 32 -13.34 8.40 -1.42
CA PRO A 32 -11.99 8.92 -1.40
C PRO A 32 -11.13 8.05 -0.49
N SER A 33 -9.99 7.58 -0.96
CA SER A 33 -9.13 6.71 -0.17
C SER A 33 -7.66 6.96 -0.48
N PHE A 34 -6.85 6.80 0.56
CA PHE A 34 -5.41 7.01 0.50
C PHE A 34 -4.68 5.66 0.62
N LEU A 35 -3.83 5.37 -0.37
CA LEU A 35 -3.01 4.17 -0.44
C LEU A 35 -1.54 4.54 -0.26
N VAL A 36 -0.82 3.76 0.55
CA VAL A 36 0.62 3.96 0.75
C VAL A 36 1.35 2.63 0.67
N ALA A 37 2.39 2.60 -0.16
CA ALA A 37 3.35 1.50 -0.19
C ALA A 37 4.32 1.62 0.98
N ILE A 38 4.31 0.69 1.93
CA ILE A 38 5.18 0.72 3.11
C ILE A 38 6.39 -0.16 2.91
N ASN A 39 7.57 0.44 2.91
CA ASN A 39 8.85 -0.24 2.83
C ASN A 39 9.72 0.09 4.05
N PRO A 40 10.82 -0.65 4.31
CA PRO A 40 11.67 -0.40 5.48
C PRO A 40 12.22 1.03 5.56
N GLU A 41 12.53 1.66 4.41
CA GLU A 41 13.02 3.04 4.38
C GLU A 41 11.98 4.04 4.91
N LYS A 42 10.70 3.89 4.52
CA LYS A 42 9.60 4.72 5.03
C LYS A 42 9.37 4.52 6.52
N ILE A 43 9.46 3.28 7.02
CA ILE A 43 9.37 3.00 8.45
C ILE A 43 10.49 3.73 9.21
N MET A 44 11.71 3.69 8.68
CA MET A 44 12.85 4.37 9.31
C MET A 44 12.72 5.89 9.26
N LYS A 45 12.22 6.46 8.15
CA LYS A 45 11.94 7.90 8.04
C LYS A 45 10.85 8.34 9.04
N ALA A 46 9.80 7.54 9.20
CA ALA A 46 8.73 7.81 10.16
C ALA A 46 9.22 7.81 11.62
N GLN A 47 10.36 7.17 11.95
CA GLN A 47 10.95 7.28 13.29
C GLN A 47 11.55 8.66 13.58
N LYS A 48 11.86 9.44 12.54
CA LYS A 48 12.48 10.77 12.64
C LYS A 48 11.48 11.90 12.36
N ASP A 49 10.28 11.56 11.90
CA ASP A 49 9.25 12.51 11.49
C ASP A 49 7.87 12.00 11.94
N GLU A 50 7.37 12.57 13.04
CA GLU A 50 6.09 12.17 13.62
C GLU A 50 4.90 12.49 12.70
N LYS A 51 4.96 13.61 11.96
CA LYS A 51 3.90 13.98 11.02
C LYS A 51 3.81 12.97 9.88
N LEU A 52 4.97 12.51 9.39
CA LEU A 52 5.01 11.44 8.39
C LEU A 52 4.42 10.13 8.94
N LYS A 53 4.74 9.77 10.19
CA LYS A 53 4.20 8.58 10.84
C LYS A 53 2.67 8.63 10.96
N GLU A 54 2.13 9.75 11.43
CA GLU A 54 0.68 10.00 11.52
C GLU A 54 0.01 9.91 10.14
N LEU A 55 0.60 10.54 9.12
CA LEU A 55 0.08 10.49 7.75
C LEU A 55 0.07 9.07 7.18
N ILE A 56 1.13 8.30 7.38
CA ILE A 56 1.20 6.91 6.92
C ILE A 56 0.14 6.05 7.61
N ASN A 57 -0.05 6.23 8.92
CA ASN A 57 -1.03 5.46 9.68
C ASN A 57 -2.48 5.87 9.38
N SER A 58 -2.72 7.08 8.88
CA SER A 58 -4.05 7.52 8.45
C SER A 58 -4.48 6.96 7.09
N ALA A 59 -3.60 6.29 6.34
CA ALA A 59 -3.94 5.67 5.07
C ALA A 59 -4.99 4.55 5.22
N ASP A 60 -5.90 4.47 4.24
CA ASP A 60 -6.92 3.42 4.16
C ASP A 60 -6.29 2.05 3.86
N LEU A 61 -5.21 2.04 3.06
CA LEU A 61 -4.52 0.82 2.69
C LEU A 61 -2.98 1.01 2.65
N GLN A 62 -2.31 0.44 3.65
CA GLN A 62 -0.86 0.34 3.76
C GLN A 62 -0.35 -0.98 3.16
N ILE A 63 0.03 -1.01 1.88
CA ILE A 63 0.48 -2.24 1.23
C ILE A 63 1.92 -2.61 1.66
N PRO A 64 2.25 -3.91 1.84
CA PRO A 64 3.59 -4.34 2.21
C PRO A 64 4.53 -4.29 1.01
N ASP A 65 5.31 -3.22 0.87
CA ASP A 65 6.23 -3.01 -0.23
C ASP A 65 7.68 -3.34 0.17
N GLY A 66 8.28 -4.29 -0.54
CA GLY A 66 9.66 -4.72 -0.30
C GLY A 66 9.81 -5.91 0.66
N ILE A 67 10.95 -6.60 0.50
CA ILE A 67 11.19 -7.90 1.15
C ILE A 67 11.41 -7.78 2.67
N GLY A 68 11.92 -6.63 3.14
CA GLY A 68 12.18 -6.39 4.57
C GLY A 68 10.91 -6.49 5.42
N ILE A 69 9.76 -6.06 4.90
CA ILE A 69 8.46 -6.18 5.58
C ILE A 69 8.05 -7.65 5.73
N VAL A 70 8.22 -8.43 4.66
CA VAL A 70 7.90 -9.87 4.66
C VAL A 70 8.78 -10.61 5.67
N TYR A 71 10.07 -10.29 5.73
CA TYR A 71 10.97 -10.88 6.73
C TYR A 71 10.61 -10.45 8.15
N ALA A 72 10.30 -9.17 8.38
CA ALA A 72 9.88 -8.69 9.68
C ALA A 72 8.58 -9.38 10.15
N SER A 73 7.63 -9.60 9.26
CA SER A 73 6.42 -10.38 9.54
C SER A 73 6.75 -11.81 9.90
N LYS A 74 7.58 -12.48 9.09
CA LYS A 74 8.01 -13.86 9.35
C LYS A 74 8.66 -14.00 10.72
N PHE A 75 9.53 -13.06 11.10
CA PHE A 75 10.17 -13.04 12.42
C PHE A 75 9.16 -12.91 13.55
N LYS A 76 8.11 -12.09 13.37
CA LYS A 76 7.00 -11.94 14.32
C LYS A 76 5.93 -13.04 14.22
N LYS A 77 6.13 -14.07 13.39
CA LYS A 77 5.12 -15.09 13.04
C LYS A 77 3.80 -14.46 12.53
N GLY A 78 3.90 -13.34 11.82
CA GLY A 78 2.79 -12.61 11.23
C GLY A 78 2.24 -13.25 9.95
N ASP A 79 1.28 -12.56 9.35
CA ASP A 79 0.46 -12.99 8.22
C ASP A 79 0.84 -12.34 6.89
N ILE A 80 1.71 -11.33 6.87
CA ILE A 80 2.25 -10.80 5.61
C ILE A 80 3.20 -11.84 4.99
N LYS A 81 2.68 -12.59 4.01
CA LYS A 81 3.44 -13.67 3.32
C LYS A 81 4.12 -13.22 2.03
N LYS A 82 3.57 -12.20 1.37
CA LYS A 82 4.03 -11.72 0.06
C LYS A 82 4.14 -10.20 0.08
N ARG A 83 5.10 -9.69 -0.69
CA ARG A 83 5.18 -8.25 -0.97
C ARG A 83 4.16 -7.86 -2.05
N VAL A 84 3.66 -6.64 -1.96
CA VAL A 84 2.88 -5.95 -2.98
C VAL A 84 3.68 -4.73 -3.36
N THR A 85 4.42 -4.85 -4.46
CA THR A 85 5.25 -3.78 -5.01
C THR A 85 4.37 -2.69 -5.60
N GLY A 86 4.72 -1.42 -5.34
CA GLY A 86 3.91 -0.29 -5.81
C GLY A 86 3.81 -0.20 -7.33
N ILE A 87 4.87 -0.56 -8.05
CA ILE A 87 4.89 -0.54 -9.52
C ILE A 87 3.97 -1.59 -10.13
N ASP A 88 4.04 -2.84 -9.65
CA ASP A 88 3.19 -3.92 -10.16
C ASP A 88 1.72 -3.65 -9.80
N LEU A 89 1.45 -3.10 -8.61
CA LEU A 89 0.10 -2.69 -8.23
C LEU A 89 -0.43 -1.59 -9.15
N MET A 90 0.37 -0.55 -9.45
CA MET A 90 -0.05 0.53 -10.35
C MET A 90 -0.38 0.00 -11.75
N GLN A 91 0.47 -0.85 -12.32
CA GLN A 91 0.21 -1.48 -13.62
C GLN A 91 -1.10 -2.28 -13.61
N ASN A 92 -1.30 -3.11 -12.58
CA ASN A 92 -2.53 -3.90 -12.44
C ASN A 92 -3.78 -3.03 -12.26
N ILE A 93 -3.68 -1.88 -11.56
CA ILE A 93 -4.78 -0.91 -11.45
C ILE A 93 -5.09 -0.32 -12.83
N CYS A 94 -4.09 0.05 -13.62
CA CYS A 94 -4.28 0.55 -14.98
C CYS A 94 -4.98 -0.48 -15.87
N ASP A 95 -4.52 -1.74 -15.84
CA ASP A 95 -5.13 -2.84 -16.61
C ASP A 95 -6.58 -3.10 -16.19
N MET A 96 -6.84 -3.11 -14.88
CA MET A 96 -8.20 -3.22 -14.34
C MET A 96 -9.07 -2.04 -14.79
N SER A 97 -8.51 -0.83 -14.77
CA SER A 97 -9.21 0.39 -15.15
C SER A 97 -9.57 0.39 -16.63
N ALA A 98 -8.67 -0.07 -17.50
CA ALA A 98 -8.93 -0.23 -18.92
C ALA A 98 -10.08 -1.22 -19.19
N LYS A 99 -10.12 -2.34 -18.46
CA LYS A 99 -11.19 -3.36 -18.59
C LYS A 99 -12.54 -2.89 -18.05
N LYS A 100 -12.55 -2.10 -16.97
CA LYS A 100 -13.77 -1.68 -16.26
C LYS A 100 -14.25 -0.27 -16.58
N GLY A 101 -13.50 0.49 -17.38
CA GLY A 101 -13.82 1.87 -17.73
C GLY A 101 -13.57 2.88 -16.61
N TYR A 102 -12.67 2.58 -15.67
CA TYR A 102 -12.28 3.54 -14.63
C TYR A 102 -11.35 4.61 -15.21
N LYS A 103 -11.52 5.84 -14.73
CA LYS A 103 -10.68 6.98 -15.15
C LYS A 103 -9.40 7.00 -14.33
N VAL A 104 -8.28 7.18 -15.01
CA VAL A 104 -6.95 7.31 -14.40
C VAL A 104 -6.41 8.70 -14.69
N PHE A 105 -5.81 9.32 -13.68
CA PHE A 105 -5.07 10.57 -13.81
C PHE A 105 -3.64 10.34 -13.31
N LEU A 106 -2.65 10.74 -14.11
CA LEU A 106 -1.23 10.57 -13.79
C LEU A 106 -0.65 11.94 -13.43
N LEU A 107 -0.12 12.05 -12.21
CA LEU A 107 0.44 13.30 -11.68
C LEU A 107 1.84 13.05 -11.13
N GLY A 108 2.81 13.83 -11.60
CA GLY A 108 4.20 13.78 -11.16
C GLY A 108 5.18 13.67 -12.34
N ALA A 109 6.43 13.33 -12.02
CA ALA A 109 7.58 13.30 -12.91
C ALA A 109 8.04 14.69 -13.42
N LYS A 110 9.16 14.71 -14.16
CA LYS A 110 9.65 15.90 -14.85
C LYS A 110 8.82 16.12 -16.13
N PRO A 111 8.86 17.31 -16.72
CA PRO A 111 8.32 17.52 -18.05
C PRO A 111 9.04 16.61 -19.07
N GLY A 112 8.28 15.77 -19.79
CA GLY A 112 8.76 14.93 -20.88
C GLY A 112 9.76 13.85 -20.48
#